data_AF-A0A940BHX5-F1
#
_entry.id   AF-A0A940BHX5-F1
#
_cell.length_a   1.000
_cell.length_b   1.000
_cell.length_c   1.000
_cell.angle_alpha   90.00
_cell.angle_beta   90.00
_cell.angle_gamma   90.00
#
_symmetry.space_group_name_H-M   'P 1'
#
loop_
_entity.id
_entity.type
_entity.pdbx_description
1 polymer ?
#
loop_
_entity_poly.entity_id
_entity_poly.type
_entity_poly.pdbx_seq_one_letter_code
_entity_poly.pdbx_strand_id
1 'polypeptide(L)'
;LNSKNSWRILGQESYACEVAQWFGWEVEKLCLFVPVGNAGNISAIMSGFLKMHELGIIKGLPRLFGVQSSHADPVWRYYSAPQEKRVYEPVAVRPSVAQAAMIGNPVSFPRVKTLAERYESVRPGAFQVVQVEEQAIMDATIQANRHGHIACTQGGECLAGLLAAREKGLVARDDLAILDSTAHSLKFSGFQDLYFRDAFPEAYEIKADHALANRPVAMLSEKEKASMPAEAFTHAVADAVAERLALHRL
;
A
#
# COMPACT_ATOMS: atom_id res chain seq x y z
N LEU A 1 9.54 8.99 -19.44
CA LEU A 1 9.35 8.09 -20.61
C LEU A 1 8.37 6.93 -20.36
N ASN A 2 8.35 6.27 -19.19
CA ASN A 2 7.59 5.02 -19.00
C ASN A 2 6.05 5.11 -18.95
N SER A 3 5.45 6.24 -18.54
CA SER A 3 3.99 6.34 -18.36
C SER A 3 3.19 6.63 -19.62
N LYS A 4 3.83 7.09 -20.70
CA LYS A 4 3.18 7.42 -21.97
C LYS A 4 3.05 6.22 -22.92
N ASN A 5 3.68 5.09 -22.62
CA ASN A 5 3.65 3.92 -23.48
C ASN A 5 2.32 3.16 -23.34
N SER A 6 1.48 3.18 -24.38
CA SER A 6 0.19 2.49 -24.43
C SER A 6 0.30 0.98 -24.24
N TRP A 7 1.38 0.34 -24.72
CA TRP A 7 1.60 -1.11 -24.56
C TRP A 7 1.74 -1.52 -23.10
N ARG A 8 2.37 -0.65 -22.28
CA ARG A 8 2.52 -0.91 -20.84
C ARG A 8 1.16 -0.95 -20.15
N ILE A 9 0.24 -0.07 -20.54
CA ILE A 9 -1.10 -0.03 -19.97
C ILE A 9 -1.85 -1.32 -20.34
N LEU A 10 -1.82 -1.74 -21.61
CA LEU A 10 -2.44 -2.99 -22.04
C LEU A 10 -1.89 -4.22 -21.28
N GLY A 11 -0.58 -4.28 -21.07
CA GLY A 11 0.01 -5.34 -20.24
C GLY A 11 -0.49 -5.30 -18.78
N GLN A 12 -0.64 -4.11 -18.21
CA GLN A 12 -1.14 -3.94 -16.84
C GLN A 12 -2.64 -4.26 -16.68
N GLU A 13 -3.42 -4.30 -17.77
CA GLU A 13 -4.82 -4.73 -17.70
C GLU A 13 -4.94 -6.20 -17.26
N SER A 14 -3.90 -7.02 -17.48
CA SER A 14 -3.90 -8.43 -17.08
C SER A 14 -4.13 -8.63 -15.58
N TYR A 15 -3.73 -7.66 -14.75
CA TYR A 15 -4.00 -7.69 -13.31
C TYR A 15 -5.50 -7.80 -13.01
N ALA A 16 -6.34 -7.06 -13.73
CA ALA A 16 -7.79 -7.16 -13.57
C ALA A 16 -8.31 -8.55 -13.98
N CYS A 17 -7.77 -9.11 -15.07
CA CYS A 17 -8.11 -10.46 -15.52
C CYS A 17 -7.69 -11.53 -14.51
N GLU A 18 -6.49 -11.43 -13.94
CA GLU A 18 -5.99 -12.37 -12.93
C GLU A 18 -6.80 -12.29 -11.64
N VAL A 19 -7.15 -11.07 -11.19
CA VAL A 19 -8.07 -10.88 -10.05
C VAL A 19 -9.41 -11.54 -10.34
N ALA A 20 -10.03 -11.25 -11.49
CA ALA A 20 -11.31 -11.85 -11.85
C ALA A 20 -11.22 -13.38 -11.90
N GLN A 21 -10.19 -13.93 -12.55
CA GLN A 21 -9.96 -15.37 -12.65
C GLN A 21 -9.81 -16.02 -11.27
N TRP A 22 -9.01 -15.42 -10.37
CA TRP A 22 -8.78 -15.95 -9.03
C TRP A 22 -10.09 -16.06 -8.23
N PHE A 23 -11.00 -15.11 -8.42
CA PHE A 23 -12.30 -15.08 -7.76
C PHE A 23 -13.42 -15.70 -8.60
N GLY A 24 -13.09 -16.58 -9.54
CA GLY A 24 -14.08 -17.32 -10.33
C GLY A 24 -14.99 -16.42 -11.17
N TRP A 25 -14.48 -15.27 -11.59
CA TRP A 25 -15.17 -14.23 -12.37
C TRP A 25 -16.27 -13.47 -11.61
N GLU A 26 -16.37 -13.68 -10.29
CA GLU A 26 -17.34 -13.02 -9.41
C GLU A 26 -16.67 -11.84 -8.67
N VAL A 27 -16.79 -10.63 -9.22
CA VAL A 27 -15.99 -9.48 -8.78
C VAL A 27 -16.78 -8.38 -8.05
N GLU A 28 -18.11 -8.42 -8.05
CA GLU A 28 -18.95 -7.31 -7.55
C GLU A 28 -18.76 -7.00 -6.05
N LYS A 29 -18.38 -8.01 -5.26
CA LYS A 29 -18.12 -7.88 -3.82
C LYS A 29 -16.68 -7.47 -3.49
N LEU A 30 -15.80 -7.37 -4.50
CA LEU A 30 -14.41 -7.02 -4.30
C LEU A 30 -14.24 -5.51 -4.13
N CYS A 31 -13.32 -5.14 -3.25
CA CYS A 31 -12.81 -3.79 -3.05
C CYS A 31 -11.31 -3.78 -3.34
N LEU A 32 -10.89 -3.21 -4.46
CA LEU A 32 -9.47 -3.13 -4.80
C LEU A 32 -8.92 -1.78 -4.37
N PHE A 33 -7.80 -1.80 -3.66
CA PHE A 33 -7.04 -0.62 -3.27
C PHE A 33 -5.79 -0.55 -4.12
N VAL A 34 -5.63 0.57 -4.82
CA VAL A 34 -4.60 0.77 -5.84
C VAL A 34 -3.84 2.05 -5.55
N PRO A 35 -2.51 2.01 -5.41
CA PRO A 35 -1.72 3.22 -5.15
C PRO A 35 -1.68 4.09 -6.41
N VAL A 36 -1.91 5.40 -6.27
CA VAL A 36 -2.04 6.33 -7.39
C VAL A 36 -0.86 7.31 -7.45
N GLY A 37 0.16 6.93 -8.22
CA GLY A 37 1.23 7.83 -8.66
C GLY A 37 0.93 8.51 -9.99
N ASN A 38 1.61 8.07 -11.06
CA ASN A 38 1.33 8.51 -12.43
C ASN A 38 -0.05 8.08 -12.96
N ALA A 39 -0.83 7.34 -12.17
CA ALA A 39 -2.18 6.86 -12.44
C ALA A 39 -2.34 5.92 -13.67
N GLY A 40 -1.24 5.36 -14.16
CA GLY A 40 -1.26 4.36 -15.23
C GLY A 40 -1.85 3.01 -14.79
N ASN A 41 -1.48 2.52 -13.60
CA ASN A 41 -1.95 1.23 -13.07
C ASN A 41 -3.48 1.25 -12.87
N ILE A 42 -4.02 2.23 -12.11
CA ILE A 42 -5.48 2.33 -11.88
C ILE A 42 -6.27 2.50 -13.19
N SER A 43 -5.70 3.19 -14.19
CA SER A 43 -6.31 3.27 -15.53
C SER A 43 -6.34 1.90 -16.23
N ALA A 44 -5.28 1.12 -16.13
CA ALA A 44 -5.23 -0.23 -16.70
C ALA A 44 -6.24 -1.16 -16.01
N ILE A 45 -6.31 -1.11 -14.68
CA ILE A 45 -7.26 -1.93 -13.91
C ILE A 45 -8.71 -1.58 -14.27
N MET A 46 -9.07 -0.29 -14.29
CA MET A 46 -10.41 0.15 -14.73
C MET A 46 -10.73 -0.35 -16.15
N SER A 47 -9.78 -0.18 -17.08
CA SER A 47 -9.93 -0.61 -18.48
C SER A 47 -10.13 -2.12 -18.59
N GLY A 48 -9.36 -2.93 -17.86
CA GLY A 48 -9.48 -4.38 -17.85
C GLY A 48 -10.84 -4.86 -17.36
N PHE A 49 -11.34 -4.33 -16.23
CA PHE A 49 -12.68 -4.68 -15.75
C PHE A 49 -13.79 -4.20 -16.69
N LEU A 50 -13.71 -2.97 -17.21
CA LEU A 50 -14.70 -2.46 -18.17
C LEU A 50 -14.77 -3.35 -19.42
N LYS A 51 -13.63 -3.75 -19.99
CA LYS A 51 -13.59 -4.65 -21.16
C LYS A 51 -14.18 -6.02 -20.84
N MET A 52 -13.84 -6.63 -19.71
CA MET A 52 -14.42 -7.91 -19.31
C MET A 52 -15.94 -7.82 -19.12
N HIS A 53 -16.43 -6.71 -18.56
CA HIS A 53 -17.86 -6.46 -18.42
C HIS A 53 -18.56 -6.27 -19.78
N GLU A 54 -17.97 -5.46 -20.67
CA GLU A 54 -18.49 -5.24 -22.04
C GLU A 54 -18.55 -6.53 -22.87
N LEU A 55 -17.63 -7.46 -22.63
CA LEU A 55 -17.61 -8.78 -23.25
C LEU A 55 -18.52 -9.81 -22.57
N GLY A 56 -19.18 -9.45 -21.47
CA GLY A 56 -20.06 -10.34 -20.70
C GLY A 56 -19.32 -11.45 -19.92
N ILE A 57 -18.00 -11.30 -19.71
CA ILE A 57 -17.18 -12.26 -18.94
C ILE A 57 -17.47 -12.13 -17.45
N ILE A 58 -17.64 -10.89 -16.97
CA ILE A 58 -18.08 -10.58 -15.61
C ILE A 58 -19.44 -9.85 -15.67
N LYS A 59 -20.30 -10.07 -14.69
CA LYS A 59 -21.67 -9.52 -14.67
C LYS A 59 -21.77 -8.10 -14.10
N GLY A 60 -20.76 -7.70 -13.34
CA GLY A 60 -20.65 -6.37 -12.75
C GLY A 60 -19.20 -6.02 -12.48
N LEU A 61 -18.98 -4.79 -12.03
CA LEU A 61 -17.64 -4.26 -11.74
C LEU A 61 -17.33 -4.37 -10.25
N PRO A 62 -16.08 -4.58 -9.82
CA PRO A 62 -15.69 -4.41 -8.41
C PRO A 62 -15.74 -2.94 -7.99
N ARG A 63 -15.50 -2.65 -6.72
CA ARG A 63 -15.20 -1.27 -6.27
C ARG A 63 -13.70 -1.03 -6.32
N LEU A 64 -13.31 0.16 -6.76
CA LEU A 64 -11.93 0.61 -6.91
C LEU A 64 -11.69 1.83 -6.02
N PHE A 65 -10.66 1.73 -5.20
CA PHE A 65 -10.17 2.79 -4.32
C PHE A 65 -8.76 3.17 -4.76
N GLY A 66 -8.62 4.34 -5.39
CA GLY A 66 -7.31 4.96 -5.56
C GLY A 66 -6.81 5.45 -4.20
N VAL A 67 -5.54 5.19 -3.88
CA VAL A 67 -4.94 5.68 -2.63
C VAL A 67 -3.80 6.63 -2.93
N GLN A 68 -3.77 7.77 -2.25
CA GLN A 68 -2.68 8.74 -2.34
C GLN A 68 -2.23 9.18 -0.94
N SER A 69 -0.93 9.29 -0.75
CA SER A 69 -0.35 10.05 0.35
C SER A 69 -0.78 11.52 0.35
N SER A 70 -0.99 12.11 1.54
CA SER A 70 -1.14 13.55 1.76
C SER A 70 0.07 14.38 1.32
N HIS A 71 1.20 13.74 1.01
CA HIS A 71 2.39 14.37 0.46
C HIS A 71 2.37 14.46 -1.08
N ALA A 72 1.44 13.76 -1.76
CA ALA A 72 1.26 13.78 -3.21
C ALA A 72 -0.16 13.34 -3.62
N ASP A 73 -1.14 14.22 -3.41
CA ASP A 73 -2.59 13.91 -3.44
C ASP A 73 -3.42 14.62 -4.55
N PRO A 74 -2.89 14.98 -5.74
CA PRO A 74 -3.63 15.82 -6.69
C PRO A 74 -4.91 15.16 -7.22
N VAL A 75 -4.93 13.82 -7.33
CA VAL A 75 -6.10 13.06 -7.79
C VAL A 75 -7.15 13.00 -6.69
N TRP A 76 -6.74 12.79 -5.44
CA TRP A 76 -7.64 12.85 -4.30
C TRP A 76 -8.28 14.23 -4.17
N ARG A 77 -7.50 15.32 -4.26
CA ARG A 77 -8.05 16.70 -4.21
C ARG A 77 -9.14 16.90 -5.25
N TYR A 78 -8.91 16.44 -6.48
CA TYR A 78 -9.90 16.50 -7.55
C TYR A 78 -11.18 15.72 -7.22
N TYR A 79 -11.08 14.47 -6.77
CA TYR A 79 -12.26 13.63 -6.52
C TYR A 79 -12.97 13.92 -5.20
N SER A 80 -12.28 14.53 -4.23
CA SER A 80 -12.84 14.97 -2.95
C SER A 80 -13.76 16.19 -3.10
N ALA A 81 -13.54 17.00 -4.15
CA ALA A 81 -14.41 18.12 -4.48
C ALA A 81 -15.75 17.63 -5.09
N PRO A 82 -16.88 18.33 -4.81
CA PRO A 82 -18.15 18.12 -5.50
C PRO A 82 -17.96 18.16 -7.02
N GLN A 83 -18.68 17.30 -7.75
CA GLN A 83 -18.46 17.07 -9.19
C GLN A 83 -18.47 18.37 -10.02
N GLU A 84 -19.37 19.29 -9.70
CA GLU A 84 -19.55 20.58 -10.34
C GLU A 84 -18.44 21.60 -10.03
N LYS A 85 -17.63 21.34 -9.00
CA LYS A 85 -16.52 22.20 -8.54
C LYS A 85 -15.14 21.60 -8.83
N ARG A 86 -15.06 20.45 -9.49
CA ARG A 86 -13.79 19.76 -9.71
C ARG A 86 -12.90 20.52 -10.68
N VAL A 87 -11.83 21.10 -10.15
CA VAL A 87 -10.73 21.70 -10.91
C VAL A 87 -9.47 20.90 -10.63
N TYR A 88 -8.78 20.47 -11.69
CA TYR A 88 -7.53 19.75 -11.54
C TYR A 88 -6.36 20.73 -11.46
N GLU A 89 -5.57 20.60 -10.40
CA GLU A 89 -4.37 21.41 -10.19
C GLU A 89 -3.22 20.51 -9.74
N PRO A 90 -2.02 20.65 -10.34
CA PRO A 90 -0.82 20.00 -9.84
C PRO A 90 -0.48 20.46 -8.42
N VAL A 91 0.12 19.57 -7.63
CA VAL A 91 0.62 19.88 -6.28
C VAL A 91 2.13 19.78 -6.22
N ALA A 92 2.75 20.57 -5.35
CA ALA A 92 4.14 20.35 -4.96
C ALA A 92 4.21 19.11 -4.07
N VAL A 93 5.13 18.19 -4.37
CA VAL A 93 5.30 16.98 -3.56
C VAL A 93 6.20 17.22 -2.36
N ARG A 94 5.92 16.51 -1.26
CA ARG A 94 6.80 16.41 -0.08
C ARG A 94 7.46 15.02 -0.03
N PRO A 95 8.55 14.83 0.74
CA PRO A 95 9.20 13.51 0.87
C PRO A 95 8.22 12.44 1.33
N SER A 96 8.14 11.31 0.63
CA SER A 96 7.19 10.24 0.94
C SER A 96 7.86 8.87 0.92
N VAL A 97 7.45 7.98 1.82
CA VAL A 97 7.81 6.56 1.83
C VAL A 97 7.18 5.80 0.67
N ALA A 98 6.05 6.29 0.14
CA ALA A 98 5.39 5.79 -1.05
C ALA A 98 6.03 6.37 -2.33
N GLN A 99 7.37 6.32 -2.44
CA GLN A 99 8.14 7.03 -3.47
C GLN A 99 7.65 6.84 -4.92
N ALA A 100 7.17 5.64 -5.28
CA ALA A 100 6.64 5.38 -6.63
C ALA A 100 5.30 6.10 -6.91
N ALA A 101 4.56 6.48 -5.86
CA ALA A 101 3.31 7.22 -5.91
C ALA A 101 3.48 8.73 -5.67
N MET A 102 4.68 9.19 -5.29
CA MET A 102 5.02 10.60 -5.04
C MET A 102 5.05 11.45 -6.34
N ILE A 103 3.87 11.67 -6.94
CA ILE A 103 3.70 12.36 -8.23
C ILE A 103 2.68 13.49 -8.07
N GLY A 104 3.16 14.73 -8.13
CA GLY A 104 2.33 15.93 -8.00
C GLY A 104 1.57 16.35 -9.26
N ASN A 105 1.93 15.78 -10.42
CA ASN A 105 1.22 16.02 -11.69
C ASN A 105 1.10 14.73 -12.53
N PRO A 106 0.13 13.85 -12.23
CA PRO A 106 -0.02 12.58 -12.93
C PRO A 106 -0.33 12.77 -14.43
N VAL A 107 0.59 12.30 -15.28
CA VAL A 107 0.46 12.40 -16.75
C VAL A 107 -0.80 11.71 -17.27
N SER A 108 -1.26 10.65 -16.60
CA SER A 108 -2.43 9.88 -17.02
C SER A 108 -3.76 10.38 -16.43
N PHE A 109 -3.77 11.50 -15.69
CA PHE A 109 -4.99 11.97 -15.04
C PHE A 109 -6.19 12.18 -15.99
N PRO A 110 -6.05 12.76 -17.20
CA PRO A 110 -7.17 12.86 -18.14
C PRO A 110 -7.80 11.49 -18.48
N ARG A 111 -6.98 10.45 -18.59
CA ARG A 111 -7.45 9.08 -18.84
C ARG A 111 -8.18 8.51 -17.62
N VAL A 112 -7.68 8.78 -16.41
CA VAL A 112 -8.37 8.40 -15.17
C VAL A 112 -9.77 9.00 -15.14
N LYS A 113 -9.91 10.29 -15.47
CA LYS A 113 -11.21 10.97 -15.49
C LYS A 113 -12.20 10.27 -16.43
N THR A 114 -11.82 10.05 -17.69
CA THR A 114 -12.68 9.38 -18.66
C THR A 114 -13.05 7.95 -18.24
N LEU A 115 -12.10 7.19 -17.69
CA LEU A 115 -12.37 5.83 -17.25
C LEU A 115 -13.24 5.79 -16.01
N ALA A 116 -13.03 6.68 -15.04
CA ALA A 116 -13.86 6.79 -13.86
C ALA A 116 -15.30 7.14 -14.22
N GLU A 117 -15.52 8.08 -15.14
CA GLU A 117 -16.87 8.42 -15.65
C GLU A 117 -17.58 7.20 -16.26
N ARG A 118 -16.87 6.39 -17.06
CA ARG A 118 -17.41 5.12 -17.60
C ARG A 118 -17.66 4.08 -16.51
N TYR A 119 -16.76 3.99 -15.53
CA TYR A 119 -16.88 3.05 -14.42
C TYR A 119 -18.13 3.35 -13.59
N GLU A 120 -18.33 4.63 -13.27
CA GLU A 120 -19.49 5.14 -12.54
C GLU A 120 -20.80 5.00 -13.32
N SER A 121 -20.78 5.10 -14.65
CA SER A 121 -21.99 4.88 -15.46
C SER A 121 -22.44 3.42 -15.47
N VAL A 122 -21.53 2.46 -15.22
CA VAL A 122 -21.86 1.04 -15.08
C VAL A 122 -22.24 0.70 -13.64
N ARG A 123 -21.47 1.19 -12.66
CA ARG A 123 -21.71 0.97 -11.24
C ARG A 123 -21.50 2.26 -10.44
N PRO A 124 -22.58 3.02 -10.14
CA PRO A 124 -22.47 4.24 -9.35
C PRO A 124 -21.86 3.99 -7.96
N GLY A 125 -20.95 4.84 -7.53
CA GLY A 125 -20.22 4.78 -6.27
C GLY A 125 -19.08 3.76 -6.24
N ALA A 126 -18.73 3.17 -7.39
CA ALA A 126 -17.71 2.12 -7.47
C ALA A 126 -16.29 2.64 -7.60
N PHE A 127 -16.07 3.91 -7.92
CA PHE A 127 -14.76 4.52 -7.98
C PHE A 127 -14.62 5.65 -6.96
N GLN A 128 -13.62 5.52 -6.09
CA GLN A 128 -13.32 6.51 -5.05
C GLN A 128 -11.82 6.70 -4.94
N VAL A 129 -11.41 7.84 -4.39
CA VAL A 129 -10.00 8.10 -4.06
C VAL A 129 -9.92 8.46 -2.58
N VAL A 130 -9.01 7.84 -1.86
CA VAL A 130 -8.77 8.05 -0.44
C VAL A 130 -7.36 8.61 -0.24
N GLN A 131 -7.25 9.53 0.72
CA GLN A 131 -5.98 10.08 1.17
C GLN A 131 -5.55 9.41 2.48
N VAL A 132 -4.25 9.21 2.63
CA VAL A 132 -3.62 8.68 3.85
C VAL A 132 -2.39 9.49 4.22
N GLU A 133 -2.08 9.56 5.51
CA GLU A 133 -0.86 10.20 6.02
C GLU A 133 0.35 9.28 5.94
N GLU A 134 1.57 9.84 5.84
CA GLU A 134 2.82 9.07 5.77
C GLU A 134 3.02 8.13 6.96
N GLN A 135 2.65 8.58 8.17
CA GLN A 135 2.63 7.74 9.38
C GLN A 135 1.80 6.48 9.17
N ALA A 136 0.58 6.61 8.65
CA ALA A 136 -0.33 5.49 8.43
C ALA A 136 0.21 4.52 7.38
N ILE A 137 0.88 5.02 6.34
CA ILE A 137 1.52 4.18 5.31
C ILE A 137 2.61 3.30 5.95
N MET A 138 3.47 3.87 6.79
CA MET A 138 4.53 3.10 7.45
C MET A 138 3.97 2.13 8.48
N ASP A 139 3.07 2.56 9.35
CA ASP A 139 2.47 1.69 10.37
C ASP A 139 1.77 0.49 9.72
N ALA A 140 1.00 0.74 8.66
CA ALA A 140 0.36 -0.32 7.89
C ALA A 140 1.38 -1.24 7.20
N THR A 141 2.48 -0.71 6.66
CA THR A 141 3.56 -1.52 6.07
C THR A 141 4.17 -2.47 7.11
N ILE A 142 4.54 -1.95 8.30
CA ILE A 142 5.12 -2.74 9.38
C ILE A 142 4.09 -3.76 9.90
N GLN A 143 2.83 -3.35 10.06
CA GLN A 143 1.74 -4.23 10.48
C GLN A 143 1.47 -5.36 9.49
N ALA A 144 1.55 -5.12 8.18
CA ALA A 144 1.43 -6.19 7.20
C ALA A 144 2.61 -7.16 7.33
N ASN A 145 3.84 -6.64 7.31
CA ASN A 145 5.03 -7.47 7.25
C ASN A 145 5.29 -8.26 8.54
N ARG A 146 4.85 -7.77 9.72
CA ARG A 146 4.90 -8.57 10.97
C ARG A 146 4.02 -9.83 10.94
N HIS A 147 3.07 -9.92 10.00
CA HIS A 147 2.24 -11.11 9.79
C HIS A 147 2.76 -11.99 8.64
N GLY A 148 4.01 -11.80 8.20
CA GLY A 148 4.65 -12.65 7.18
C GLY A 148 4.46 -12.18 5.74
N HIS A 149 3.88 -11.00 5.52
CA HIS A 149 3.81 -10.40 4.19
C HIS A 149 5.15 -9.82 3.73
N ILE A 150 5.29 -9.64 2.42
CA ILE A 150 6.45 -9.01 1.76
C ILE A 150 5.97 -7.75 1.01
N ALA A 151 5.17 -6.92 1.69
CA ALA A 151 4.58 -5.73 1.11
C ALA A 151 5.61 -4.60 1.01
N CYS A 152 5.59 -3.88 -0.11
CA CYS A 152 6.28 -2.60 -0.22
C CYS A 152 5.48 -1.49 0.48
N THR A 153 6.05 -0.29 0.54
CA THR A 153 5.37 0.87 1.14
C THR A 153 4.09 1.26 0.38
N GLN A 154 3.98 1.02 -0.93
CA GLN A 154 2.71 1.19 -1.65
C GLN A 154 1.66 0.12 -1.29
N GLY A 155 2.09 -1.07 -0.91
CA GLY A 155 1.20 -2.08 -0.32
C GLY A 155 0.69 -1.63 1.05
N GLY A 156 1.57 -1.02 1.87
CA GLY A 156 1.17 -0.34 3.11
C GLY A 156 0.24 0.84 2.87
N GLU A 157 0.46 1.64 1.82
CA GLU A 157 -0.43 2.72 1.40
C GLU A 157 -1.83 2.17 1.11
N CYS A 158 -1.94 1.05 0.38
CA CYS A 158 -3.22 0.38 0.15
C CYS A 158 -3.89 -0.12 1.43
N LEU A 159 -3.12 -0.72 2.36
CA LEU A 159 -3.67 -1.17 3.64
C LEU A 159 -4.14 0.01 4.49
N ALA A 160 -3.37 1.10 4.57
CA ALA A 160 -3.80 2.33 5.23
C ALA A 160 -5.08 2.89 4.58
N GLY A 161 -5.16 2.85 3.24
CA GLY A 161 -6.34 3.25 2.49
C GLY A 161 -7.57 2.41 2.83
N LEU A 162 -7.41 1.09 2.96
CA LEU A 162 -8.48 0.18 3.40
C LEU A 162 -8.96 0.52 4.81
N LEU A 163 -8.03 0.75 5.75
CA LEU A 163 -8.37 1.08 7.13
C LEU A 163 -9.15 2.41 7.20
N ALA A 164 -8.69 3.44 6.47
CA ALA A 164 -9.37 4.73 6.37
C ALA A 164 -10.75 4.62 5.68
N ALA A 165 -10.86 3.81 4.62
CA ALA A 165 -12.14 3.59 3.94
C ALA A 165 -13.15 2.87 4.85
N ARG A 166 -12.70 1.89 5.65
CA ARG A 166 -13.53 1.20 6.64
C ARG A 166 -14.01 2.13 7.74
N GLU A 167 -13.14 3.01 8.26
CA GLU A 167 -13.52 4.01 9.26
C GLU A 167 -14.60 4.96 8.75
N LYS A 168 -14.52 5.34 7.46
CA LYS A 168 -15.52 6.17 6.78
C LYS A 168 -16.80 5.42 6.36
N GLY A 169 -16.92 4.13 6.67
CA GLY A 169 -18.06 3.30 6.30
C GLY A 169 -18.17 3.00 4.80
N LEU A 170 -17.10 3.22 4.02
CA LEU A 170 -17.06 2.98 2.58
C LEU A 170 -16.88 1.49 2.26
N VAL A 171 -16.32 0.73 3.20
CA VAL A 171 -16.11 -0.72 3.12
C VAL A 171 -16.72 -1.37 4.36
N ALA A 172 -17.59 -2.35 4.15
CA ALA A 172 -18.22 -3.14 5.18
C ALA A 172 -17.27 -4.22 5.71
N ARG A 173 -17.60 -4.79 6.87
CA ARG A 173 -16.78 -5.81 7.54
C ARG A 173 -16.56 -7.07 6.70
N ASP A 174 -17.58 -7.46 5.94
CA ASP A 174 -17.59 -8.71 5.16
C ASP A 174 -17.20 -8.51 3.69
N ASP A 175 -16.82 -7.29 3.31
CA ASP A 175 -16.27 -7.01 1.99
C ASP A 175 -14.88 -7.62 1.84
N LEU A 176 -14.60 -8.17 0.67
CA LEU A 176 -13.30 -8.73 0.38
C LEU A 176 -12.40 -7.66 -0.25
N ALA A 177 -11.31 -7.30 0.44
CA ALA A 177 -10.37 -6.31 -0.03
C ALA A 177 -9.14 -6.96 -0.71
N ILE A 178 -8.69 -6.34 -1.80
CA ILE A 178 -7.46 -6.70 -2.52
C ILE A 178 -6.56 -5.48 -2.51
N LEU A 179 -5.31 -5.64 -2.07
CA LEU A 179 -4.34 -4.55 -1.91
C LEU A 179 -3.21 -4.70 -2.94
N ASP A 180 -3.06 -3.73 -3.85
CA ASP A 180 -2.04 -3.78 -4.89
C ASP A 180 -0.65 -3.37 -4.38
N SER A 181 0.11 -4.33 -3.86
CA SER A 181 1.53 -4.16 -3.54
C SER A 181 2.38 -4.18 -4.82
N THR A 182 2.47 -3.02 -5.47
CA THR A 182 3.06 -2.84 -6.82
C THR A 182 4.56 -3.14 -6.96
N ALA A 183 5.27 -3.41 -5.86
CA ALA A 183 6.69 -3.70 -5.86
C ALA A 183 7.08 -4.65 -4.73
N HIS A 184 8.27 -5.24 -4.86
CA HIS A 184 8.86 -6.06 -3.81
C HIS A 184 9.39 -5.21 -2.65
N SER A 185 9.19 -5.65 -1.41
CA SER A 185 9.60 -4.91 -0.19
C SER A 185 11.09 -4.52 -0.15
N LEU A 186 11.96 -5.36 -0.72
CA LEU A 186 13.41 -5.12 -0.81
C LEU A 186 13.79 -3.75 -1.38
N LYS A 187 12.99 -3.19 -2.31
CA LYS A 187 13.22 -1.83 -2.85
C LYS A 187 13.10 -0.72 -1.79
N PHE A 188 12.44 -1.00 -0.67
CA PHE A 188 12.03 -0.03 0.35
C PHE A 188 12.49 -0.44 1.76
N SER A 189 13.37 -1.44 1.87
CA SER A 189 13.89 -1.94 3.14
C SER A 189 14.53 -0.84 4.00
N GLY A 190 15.11 0.19 3.39
CA GLY A 190 15.66 1.35 4.10
C GLY A 190 14.63 2.10 4.96
N PHE A 191 13.37 2.22 4.51
CA PHE A 191 12.33 2.88 5.31
C PHE A 191 11.96 2.08 6.56
N GLN A 192 11.98 0.76 6.47
CA GLN A 192 11.79 -0.10 7.63
C GLN A 192 12.96 0.01 8.63
N ASP A 193 14.19 0.11 8.14
CA ASP A 193 15.37 0.36 9.00
C ASP A 193 15.27 1.70 9.72
N LEU A 194 14.87 2.77 9.01
CA LEU A 194 14.63 4.10 9.60
C LEU A 194 13.52 4.05 10.67
N TYR A 195 12.44 3.31 10.41
CA TYR A 195 11.36 3.11 11.37
C TYR A 195 11.88 2.43 12.64
N PHE A 196 12.59 1.30 12.51
CA PHE A 196 13.08 0.54 13.66
C PHE A 196 14.15 1.27 14.45
N ARG A 197 14.91 2.17 13.82
CA ARG A 197 15.94 2.98 14.48
C ARG A 197 15.44 4.31 15.04
N ASP A 198 14.16 4.64 14.83
CA ASP A 198 13.59 5.95 15.16
C ASP A 198 14.42 7.10 14.54
N ALA A 199 14.70 6.95 13.24
CA ALA A 199 15.66 7.79 12.51
C ALA A 199 15.05 8.46 11.27
N PHE A 200 13.72 8.52 11.16
CA PHE A 200 13.07 9.23 10.06
C PHE A 200 13.38 10.73 10.12
N PRO A 201 13.74 11.36 8.98
CA PRO A 201 13.83 12.82 8.91
C PRO A 201 12.45 13.45 9.13
N GLU A 202 12.43 14.61 9.80
CA GLU A 202 11.20 15.35 10.15
C GLU A 202 10.28 15.60 8.94
N ALA A 203 10.86 15.85 7.76
CA ALA A 203 10.11 16.11 6.53
C ALA A 203 9.23 14.95 6.02
N TYR A 204 9.41 13.74 6.57
CA TYR A 204 8.53 12.60 6.30
C TYR A 204 7.31 12.55 7.22
N GLU A 205 7.30 13.30 8.32
CA GLU A 205 6.18 13.35 9.28
C GLU A 205 5.85 11.95 9.87
N ILE A 206 6.89 11.13 10.07
CA ILE A 206 6.79 9.78 10.64
C ILE A 206 7.56 9.72 11.96
N LYS A 207 6.88 9.22 13.00
CA LYS A 207 7.45 8.82 14.29
C LYS A 207 7.25 7.32 14.48
N ALA A 208 8.29 6.61 14.88
CA ALA A 208 8.20 5.17 15.08
C ALA A 208 7.29 4.84 16.28
N ASP A 209 6.31 3.95 16.08
CA ASP A 209 5.63 3.29 17.18
C ASP A 209 6.52 2.17 17.71
N HIS A 210 7.02 2.34 18.94
CA HIS A 210 7.86 1.34 19.61
C HIS A 210 7.15 -0.01 19.81
N ALA A 211 5.81 -0.06 19.81
CA ALA A 211 5.05 -1.31 19.86
C ALA A 211 5.06 -2.08 18.52
N LEU A 212 5.39 -1.40 17.41
CA LEU A 212 5.57 -1.99 16.09
C LEU A 212 7.04 -2.21 15.72
N ALA A 213 7.96 -1.48 16.37
CA ALA A 213 9.39 -1.60 16.11
C ALA A 213 9.97 -2.93 16.61
N ASN A 214 10.70 -3.64 15.73
CA ASN A 214 11.40 -4.88 16.09
C ASN A 214 12.91 -4.66 16.04
N ARG A 215 13.47 -4.11 17.12
CA ARG A 215 14.92 -3.88 17.25
C ARG A 215 15.62 -5.13 17.78
N PRO A 216 16.81 -5.49 17.25
CA PRO A 216 17.66 -6.48 17.89
C PRO A 216 17.93 -6.09 19.33
N VAL A 217 17.78 -7.04 20.24
CA VAL A 217 18.10 -6.86 21.66
C VAL A 217 19.35 -7.66 21.96
N ALA A 218 20.37 -7.00 22.51
CA ALA A 218 21.56 -7.69 22.97
C ALA A 218 21.20 -8.55 24.19
N MET A 219 21.49 -9.85 24.14
CA MET A 219 21.26 -10.75 25.28
C MET A 219 22.37 -10.66 26.32
N LEU A 220 23.60 -10.39 25.86
CA LEU A 220 24.79 -10.15 26.67
C LEU A 220 25.50 -8.90 26.14
N SER A 221 26.25 -8.22 27.00
CA SER A 221 27.07 -7.06 26.62
C SER A 221 28.31 -7.47 25.80
N GLU A 222 28.85 -6.51 25.04
CA GLU A 222 30.11 -6.71 24.31
C GLU A 222 31.29 -7.01 25.25
N LYS A 223 31.25 -6.52 26.50
CA LYS A 223 32.27 -6.82 27.52
C LYS A 223 32.21 -8.29 27.94
N GLU A 224 31.01 -8.83 28.16
CA GLU A 224 30.81 -10.24 28.50
C GLU A 224 31.29 -11.13 27.35
N LYS A 225 30.92 -10.80 26.11
CA LYS A 225 31.39 -11.47 24.90
C LYS A 225 32.92 -11.50 24.79
N ALA A 226 33.59 -10.40 25.08
CA ALA A 226 35.05 -10.32 25.01
C ALA A 226 35.76 -11.09 26.15
N SER A 227 35.06 -11.36 27.25
CA SER A 227 35.62 -12.00 28.44
C SER A 227 35.50 -13.52 28.47
N MET A 228 34.73 -14.11 27.56
CA MET A 228 34.39 -15.54 27.55
C MET A 228 35.01 -16.26 26.33
N PRO A 229 35.45 -17.53 26.47
CA PRO A 229 35.66 -18.40 25.32
C PRO A 229 34.37 -18.55 24.50
N ALA A 230 34.50 -18.78 23.19
CA ALA A 230 33.36 -18.84 22.27
C ALA A 230 32.26 -19.83 22.71
N GLU A 231 32.64 -21.02 23.19
CA GLU A 231 31.70 -22.03 23.69
C GLU A 231 30.93 -21.54 24.92
N ALA A 232 31.61 -20.95 25.90
CA ALA A 232 30.98 -20.41 27.10
C ALA A 232 30.02 -19.25 26.76
N PHE A 233 30.41 -18.39 25.82
CA PHE A 233 29.53 -17.32 25.31
C PHE A 233 28.27 -17.89 24.65
N THR A 234 28.39 -18.91 23.80
CA THR A 234 27.24 -19.55 23.16
C THR A 234 26.25 -20.12 24.17
N HIS A 235 26.74 -20.81 25.21
CA HIS A 235 25.88 -21.33 26.28
C HIS A 235 25.19 -20.20 27.05
N ALA A 236 25.92 -19.16 27.46
CA ALA A 236 25.35 -18.03 28.18
C ALA A 236 24.28 -17.29 27.36
N VAL A 237 24.50 -17.10 26.05
CA VAL A 237 23.49 -16.51 25.16
C VAL A 237 22.28 -17.43 25.04
N ALA A 238 22.47 -18.73 24.88
CA ALA A 238 21.36 -19.69 24.77
C ALA A 238 20.48 -19.69 26.02
N ASP A 239 21.09 -19.68 27.21
CA ASP A 239 20.36 -19.62 28.48
C ASP A 239 19.62 -18.26 28.62
N ALA A 240 20.26 -17.14 28.27
CA ALA A 240 19.62 -15.81 28.29
C ALA A 240 18.42 -15.71 27.31
N VAL A 241 18.52 -16.32 26.13
CA VAL A 241 17.41 -16.41 25.18
C VAL A 241 16.28 -17.27 25.74
N ALA A 242 16.61 -18.42 26.32
CA ALA A 242 15.62 -19.32 26.91
C ALA A 242 14.86 -18.64 28.06
N GLU A 243 15.58 -17.94 28.96
CA GLU A 243 14.99 -17.16 30.04
C GLU A 243 14.06 -16.07 29.51
N ARG A 244 14.52 -15.29 28.52
CA ARG A 244 13.72 -14.21 27.92
C ARG A 244 12.44 -14.72 27.25
N LEU A 245 12.49 -15.89 26.63
CA LEU A 245 11.35 -16.52 25.96
C LEU A 245 10.51 -17.39 26.89
N ALA A 246 10.85 -17.44 28.19
CA ALA A 246 10.22 -18.33 29.17
C ALA A 246 10.20 -19.81 28.72
N LEU A 247 11.26 -20.25 28.05
CA LEU A 247 11.45 -21.64 27.63
C LEU A 247 12.10 -22.41 28.78
N HIS A 248 11.30 -23.21 29.47
CA HIS A 248 11.81 -24.12 30.49
C HIS A 248 12.28 -25.44 29.86
N ARG A 249 13.41 -25.97 30.32
CA ARG A 249 13.78 -27.35 29.99
C ARG A 249 12.73 -28.28 30.62
N LEU A 250 12.12 -29.12 29.79
CA LEU A 250 11.22 -30.19 30.22
C LEU A 250 11.95 -31.22 31.07
#